data_AF-A0A2H6H0X5-F1
#
_entry.id   AF-A0A2H6H0X5-F1
#
_cell.length_a   1.000
_cell.length_b   1.000
_cell.length_c   1.000
_cell.angle_alpha   90.00
_cell.angle_beta   90.00
_cell.angle_gamma   90.00
#
_symmetry.space_group_name_H-M   'P 1'
#
loop_
_entity.id
_entity.type
_entity.pdbx_description
1 polymer ?
#
loop_
_entity_poly.entity_id
_entity_poly.type
_entity_poly.pdbx_seq_one_letter_code
_entity_poly.pdbx_strand_id
1 'polypeptide(L)' 'MKQTTYKKIEIEWKDITQFPHKITEEDIKNCVIEQVKTIGYLIKEDKKSICIAMSLYKSGEFGDFYIIPKGCIIKKRFIK' A
#
# COMPACT_ATOMS: atom_id res chain seq x y z
N MET A 1 -4.37 -27.65 -2.91
CA MET A 1 -3.73 -26.37 -3.27
C MET A 1 -2.63 -26.09 -2.27
N LYS A 2 -1.39 -25.83 -2.72
CA LYS A 2 -0.29 -25.49 -1.80
C LYS A 2 -0.62 -24.14 -1.15
N GLN A 3 -0.70 -24.12 0.18
CA GLN A 3 -0.95 -22.89 0.93
C GLN A 3 0.35 -22.07 0.93
N THR A 4 0.47 -21.14 -0.03
CA THR A 4 1.61 -20.23 -0.08
C THR A 4 1.51 -19.28 1.11
N THR A 5 2.44 -19.37 2.06
CA THR A 5 2.47 -18.46 3.21
C THR A 5 3.01 -17.10 2.77
N TYR A 6 2.11 -16.16 2.52
CA TYR A 6 2.50 -14.78 2.19
C TYR A 6 2.96 -14.03 3.44
N LYS A 7 4.05 -13.26 3.33
CA LYS A 7 4.58 -12.44 4.43
C LYS A 7 3.67 -11.24 4.64
N LYS A 8 3.14 -11.08 5.87
CA LYS A 8 2.39 -9.89 6.26
C LYS A 8 3.35 -8.76 6.61
N ILE A 9 3.06 -7.55 6.15
CA ILE A 9 3.84 -6.36 6.45
C ILE A 9 2.96 -5.20 6.87
N GLU A 10 3.48 -4.39 7.78
CA GLU A 10 2.95 -3.07 8.13
C GLU A 10 3.88 -2.02 7.52
N ILE A 11 3.30 -1.07 6.79
CA ILE A 11 3.99 0.07 6.19
C ILE A 11 3.36 1.35 6.73
N GLU A 12 4.19 2.24 7.27
CA GLU A 12 3.85 3.64 7.51
C GLU A 12 4.45 4.48 6.38
N TRP A 13 3.62 5.28 5.71
CA TRP A 13 4.02 6.04 4.53
C TRP A 13 3.22 7.33 4.39
N LYS A 14 3.74 8.25 3.58
CA LYS A 14 3.08 9.51 3.24
C LYS A 14 2.18 9.31 2.04
N ASP A 15 0.91 9.67 2.17
CA ASP A 15 -0.07 9.60 1.09
C ASP A 15 -1.05 10.78 1.13
N ILE A 16 -1.80 10.97 0.06
CA ILE A 16 -2.91 11.91 -0.01
C ILE A 16 -4.20 11.07 0.04
N THR A 17 -4.95 11.16 1.14
CA THR A 17 -6.11 10.30 1.41
C THR A 17 -7.44 10.90 0.97
N GLN A 18 -7.47 12.20 0.69
CA GLN A 18 -8.68 12.95 0.37
C GLN A 18 -8.63 13.39 -1.08
N PHE A 19 -9.24 12.59 -1.96
CA PHE A 19 -9.52 13.02 -3.32
C PHE A 19 -11.02 13.05 -3.58
N PRO A 20 -11.56 14.19 -4.06
CA PRO A 20 -12.90 14.19 -4.63
C PRO A 20 -12.92 13.27 -5.86
N HIS A 21 -14.12 12.79 -6.24
CA HIS A 21 -14.32 11.90 -7.41
C HIS A 21 -13.74 12.46 -8.72
N LYS A 22 -13.50 13.78 -8.79
CA LYS A 22 -12.80 14.45 -9.89
C LYS A 22 -11.67 15.31 -9.31
N ILE A 23 -10.45 14.84 -9.47
CA ILE A 23 -9.24 15.55 -9.03
C ILE A 23 -8.98 16.72 -9.98
N THR A 24 -8.88 17.92 -9.44
CA THR A 24 -8.46 19.13 -10.15
C THR A 24 -6.99 19.47 -9.84
N GLU A 25 -6.37 20.36 -10.62
CA GLU A 25 -5.03 20.86 -10.31
C GLU A 25 -4.98 21.60 -8.97
N GLU A 26 -6.07 22.26 -8.60
CA GLU A 26 -6.18 22.98 -7.34
C GLU A 26 -6.23 22.02 -6.15
N ASP A 27 -6.91 20.87 -6.30
CA ASP A 27 -6.90 19.80 -5.30
C ASP A 27 -5.48 19.25 -5.08
N ILE A 28 -4.69 19.11 -6.15
CA ILE A 28 -3.29 18.66 -6.05
C ILE A 28 -2.44 19.71 -5.32
N LYS A 29 -2.65 21.01 -5.58
CA LYS A 29 -1.90 22.09 -4.93
C LYS A 29 -2.24 22.22 -3.44
N ASN A 30 -3.50 21.97 -3.09
CA ASN A 30 -4.01 22.12 -1.74
C ASN A 30 -4.08 20.81 -0.95
N CYS A 31 -3.62 19.70 -1.53
CA CYS A 31 -3.68 18.41 -0.87
C CYS A 31 -2.84 18.42 0.42
N VAL A 32 -3.38 17.74 1.43
CA VAL A 32 -2.64 17.51 2.67
C VAL A 32 -2.00 16.14 2.58
N ILE A 33 -0.68 16.11 2.71
CA ILE A 33 0.07 14.86 2.81
C ILE A 33 -0.08 14.37 4.25
N GLU A 34 -0.67 13.19 4.40
CA GLU A 34 -0.89 12.55 5.68
C GLU A 34 0.04 11.36 5.87
N GLN A 35 0.35 11.03 7.13
CA GLN A 35 1.00 9.77 7.45
C GLN A 35 -0.06 8.70 7.63
N VAL A 36 -0.05 7.71 6.75
CA VAL A 36 -0.95 6.56 6.77
C VAL A 36 -0.24 5.29 7.17
N LYS A 37 -1.01 4.33 7.66
CA LYS A 37 -0.53 3.00 8.03
C LYS A 37 -1.34 1.94 7.30
N THR A 38 -0.64 1.04 6.63
CA THR A 38 -1.26 -0.03 5.84
C THR A 38 -0.69 -1.38 6.26
N ILE A 39 -1.58 -2.35 6.50
CA ILE A 39 -1.21 -3.75 6.74
C ILE A 39 -1.69 -4.57 5.55
N GLY A 40 -0.79 -5.35 4.96
CA GLY A 40 -1.11 -6.18 3.80
C GLY A 40 -0.12 -7.33 3.61
N TYR A 41 -0.33 -8.08 2.53
CA TYR A 41 0.55 -9.17 2.11
C TYR A 41 1.61 -8.63 1.14
N LEU A 42 2.88 -8.88 1.43
CA LEU A 42 3.97 -8.49 0.54
C LEU A 42 3.95 -9.34 -0.73
N ILE A 43 3.73 -8.69 -1.87
CA ILE A 43 3.68 -9.34 -3.19
C ILE A 43 5.02 -9.21 -3.89
N LYS A 44 5.55 -7.99 -3.93
CA LYS A 44 6.81 -7.67 -4.60
C LYS A 44 7.45 -6.45 -3.97
N GLU A 45 8.77 -6.42 -3.95
CA GLU A 45 9.55 -5.25 -3.60
C GLU A 45 10.73 -5.14 -4.57
N ASP A 46 10.96 -3.93 -5.08
CA ASP A 46 12.12 -3.63 -5.89
C ASP A 46 12.85 -2.38 -5.37
N LYS A 47 13.75 -1.81 -6.17
CA LYS A 47 14.54 -0.63 -5.78
C LYS A 47 13.70 0.65 -5.67
N LYS A 48 12.53 0.72 -6.31
CA LYS A 48 11.71 1.93 -6.42
C LYS A 48 10.43 1.86 -5.60
N SER A 49 9.83 0.68 -5.43
CA SER A 49 8.54 0.55 -4.76
C SER A 49 8.35 -0.76 -3.99
N ILE A 50 7.28 -0.79 -3.20
CA ILE A 50 6.74 -1.99 -2.55
C ILE A 50 5.30 -2.18 -3.02
N CYS A 51 4.97 -3.38 -3.49
CA CYS A 51 3.61 -3.79 -3.82
C CYS A 51 3.05 -4.68 -2.69
N ILE A 52 1.94 -4.25 -2.12
CA ILE A 52 1.19 -4.99 -1.10
C ILE A 52 -0.21 -5.30 -1.60
N ALA A 53 -0.73 -6.47 -1.27
CA ALA A 53 -2.12 -6.81 -1.45
C ALA A 53 -2.89 -6.64 -0.13
N MET A 54 -4.07 -6.03 -0.20
CA MET A 54 -4.91 -5.72 0.94
C MET A 54 -5.91 -6.82 1.27
N SER A 55 -6.30 -7.61 0.27
CA SER A 55 -7.31 -8.65 0.40
C SER A 55 -6.82 -9.94 -0.27
N LEU A 56 -7.00 -11.08 0.41
CA LEU A 56 -6.71 -12.43 -0.09
C LEU A 56 -8.02 -13.22 -0.09
N TYR A 57 -8.51 -13.59 -1.26
CA TYR A 57 -9.72 -14.39 -1.43
C TYR A 57 -9.49 -15.86 -1.05
N LYS A 58 -10.58 -16.58 -0.77
CA LYS A 58 -10.54 -18.03 -0.49
C LYS A 58 -9.96 -18.85 -1.66
N SER A 59 -10.04 -18.33 -2.89
CA SER A 59 -9.41 -18.91 -4.08
C SER A 59 -7.88 -18.83 -4.07
N GLY A 60 -7.29 -18.01 -3.19
CA GLY A 60 -5.85 -17.73 -3.15
C GLY A 60 -5.44 -16.52 -4.00
N GLU A 61 -6.39 -15.87 -4.66
CA GLU A 61 -6.18 -14.65 -5.45
C GLU A 61 -6.22 -13.40 -4.57
N PHE A 62 -5.53 -12.34 -5.00
CA PHE A 62 -5.55 -11.05 -4.32
C PHE A 62 -6.55 -10.11 -5.00
N GLY A 63 -7.21 -9.26 -4.20
CA GLY A 63 -8.12 -8.22 -4.70
C GLY A 63 -7.39 -6.90 -4.93
N ASP A 64 -7.33 -6.08 -3.90
CA ASP A 64 -6.79 -4.73 -3.98
C ASP A 64 -5.29 -4.70 -3.72
N PHE A 65 -4.58 -3.82 -4.43
CA PHE A 65 -3.14 -3.64 -4.30
C PHE A 65 -2.80 -2.17 -4.04
N TYR A 66 -1.78 -1.95 -3.23
CA TYR A 66 -1.07 -0.67 -3.17
C TYR A 66 0.34 -0.83 -3.71
N ILE A 67 0.72 0.10 -4.58
CA ILE A 67 2.10 0.27 -5.03
C ILE A 67 2.63 1.53 -4.35
N ILE A 68 3.47 1.34 -3.34
CA ILE A 68 3.98 2.41 -2.49
C ILE A 68 5.42 2.75 -2.94
N PRO A 69 5.68 3.96 -3.46
CA PRO A 69 7.04 4.39 -3.78
C PRO A 69 7.91 4.45 -2.51
N LYS A 70 9.16 3.99 -2.60
CA LYS A 70 10.07 3.98 -1.45
C LYS A 70 10.36 5.37 -0.87
N GLY A 71 10.28 6.41 -1.69
CA GLY A 71 10.39 7.80 -1.23
C GLY A 71 9.26 8.24 -0.29
N CYS A 72 8.11 7.55 -0.30
CA CYS A 72 6.99 7.84 0.57
C CYS A 72 7.04 7.04 1.88
N ILE A 73 7.85 5.98 1.98
CA ILE A 73 7.87 5.08 3.12
C ILE A 73 8.65 5.70 4.28
N ILE A 74 7.99 5.79 5.43
CA ILE A 74 8.57 6.25 6.70
C ILE A 74 9.11 5.05 7.47
N LYS A 75 8.31 3.97 7.55
CA LYS A 75 8.63 2.78 8.33
C LYS A 75 8.04 1.53 7.70
N LYS A 76 8.74 0.41 7.84
CA LYS A 76 8.28 -0.91 7.39
C LYS A 76 8.66 -1.96 8.43
N ARG A 77 7.74 -2.86 8.75
CA ARG A 77 8.04 -4.07 9.56
C ARG A 77 7.25 -5.28 9.09
N PHE A 78 7.84 -6.46 9.22
CA PHE A 78 7.14 -7.73 9.06
C PHE A 78 6.32 -8.05 10.31
N ILE A 79 5.13 -8.58 10.12
CA ILE A 79 4.23 -9.00 11.19
C ILE A 79 4.26 -10.52 11.28
N LYS A 80 4.35 -11.07 12.49
CA LYS A 80 4.28 -12.50 12.76
C LYS A 80 2.83 -12.98 12.83
#